data_AF-A0A925JVL1-F1
#
_entry.id   AF-A0A925JVL1-F1
#
_cell.length_a   1.000
_cell.length_b   1.000
_cell.length_c   1.000
_cell.angle_alpha   90.00
_cell.angle_beta   90.00
_cell.angle_gamma   90.00
#
_symmetry.space_group_name_H-M   'P 1'
#
loop_
_entity.id
_entity.type
_entity.pdbx_description
1 polymer ?
#
loop_
_entity_poly.entity_id
_entity_poly.type
_entity_poly.pdbx_seq_one_letter_code
_entity_poly.pdbx_strand_id
1 'polypeptide(L)'
;MRRSFVDKRSRLFALKVSFLVVYAVAYVAVFGWLIPWHTKEGAAWYYGFYAFILVTGLIALYFLRRSHKSDSELLTFSLTTTDRQARTEGFGSSPAVRHYLRQRATILGCLISRAGSEIRIHQGQISSSTEGIQRQIQNALLRQQRLWIRLEGAESELMAAAEGTWTEDQENEVINWCEYLRLLRWVLRVDAELIPLAHSPDLDFSLTRNLPILRVLGECDESTRDSWEVRVERDIALEYAVRLVAELNARKLIAGDAETDEWTNYVCSLSLDASTDYLAGAQTIGELKDEPLIFLGCVTAARERYASYLIEQLNSQAQISFPEWVLAPPPESGRIAHEICVGC
;
A
#
# COMPACT_ATOMS: atom_id res chain seq x y z
N MET A 1 14.79 6.74 24.86
CA MET A 1 13.50 7.21 25.44
C MET A 1 13.51 8.71 25.81
N ARG A 2 14.02 9.61 24.96
CA ARG A 2 13.92 11.09 25.19
C ARG A 2 13.01 11.83 24.20
N ARG A 3 12.56 11.15 23.12
CA ARG A 3 11.69 11.73 22.07
C ARG A 3 10.19 11.72 22.41
N SER A 4 9.72 10.99 23.43
CA SER A 4 8.27 10.83 23.69
C SER A 4 7.60 11.99 24.44
N PHE A 5 8.35 13.03 24.83
CA PHE A 5 7.82 14.12 25.66
C PHE A 5 7.23 15.29 24.85
N VAL A 6 7.54 15.44 23.57
CA VAL A 6 7.10 16.59 22.78
C VAL A 6 5.79 16.32 22.03
N ASP A 7 5.51 15.07 21.69
CA ASP A 7 4.33 14.70 20.91
C ASP A 7 3.08 14.49 21.80
N LYS A 8 1.98 15.21 21.51
CA LYS A 8 0.69 15.05 22.20
C LYS A 8 0.14 13.63 22.02
N ARG A 9 0.40 12.97 20.88
CA ARG A 9 -0.06 11.61 20.60
C ARG A 9 0.67 10.58 21.45
N SER A 10 1.99 10.70 21.60
CA SER A 10 2.78 9.81 22.46
C SER A 10 2.38 9.94 23.94
N ARG A 11 2.01 11.14 24.41
CA ARG A 11 1.49 11.34 25.77
C ARG A 11 0.16 10.63 26.01
N LEU A 12 -0.75 10.70 25.04
CA LEU A 12 -2.06 10.04 25.14
C LEU A 12 -1.93 8.51 25.09
N PHE A 13 -1.06 8.00 24.22
CA PHE A 13 -0.72 6.57 24.16
C PHE A 13 -0.02 6.10 25.44
N ALA A 14 0.97 6.83 25.93
CA ALA A 14 1.65 6.53 27.19
C ALA A 14 0.68 6.53 28.37
N LEU A 15 -0.27 7.46 28.43
CA LEU A 15 -1.28 7.52 29.49
C LEU A 15 -2.24 6.31 29.41
N LYS A 16 -2.66 5.90 28.20
CA LYS A 16 -3.46 4.67 27.99
C LYS A 16 -2.71 3.42 28.47
N VAL A 17 -1.44 3.27 28.10
CA VAL A 17 -0.60 2.13 28.52
C VAL A 17 -0.35 2.15 30.02
N SER A 18 -0.06 3.33 30.59
CA SER A 18 0.16 3.50 32.03
C SER A 18 -1.09 3.13 32.83
N PHE A 19 -2.28 3.57 32.37
CA PHE A 19 -3.54 3.22 33.01
C PHE A 19 -3.80 1.71 33.00
N LEU A 20 -3.50 1.04 31.88
CA LEU A 20 -3.69 -0.41 31.74
C LEU A 20 -2.73 -1.20 32.64
N VAL A 21 -1.48 -0.75 32.74
CA VAL A 21 -0.49 -1.35 33.66
C VAL A 21 -0.89 -1.12 35.13
N VAL A 22 -1.29 0.09 35.50
CA VAL A 22 -1.77 0.39 36.86
C VAL A 22 -3.00 -0.44 37.21
N TYR A 23 -3.94 -0.59 36.27
CA TYR A 23 -5.11 -1.45 36.44
C TYR A 23 -4.72 -2.91 36.65
N ALA A 24 -3.80 -3.44 35.84
CA ALA A 24 -3.32 -4.82 35.97
C ALA A 24 -2.59 -5.05 37.32
N VAL A 25 -1.75 -4.10 37.75
CA VAL A 25 -1.05 -4.18 39.04
C VAL A 25 -2.04 -4.08 40.20
N ALA A 26 -3.02 -3.16 40.14
CA ALA A 26 -4.07 -3.05 41.14
C ALA A 26 -4.90 -4.33 41.23
N TYR A 27 -5.23 -4.93 40.08
CA TYR A 27 -5.94 -6.22 40.01
C TYR A 27 -5.15 -7.34 40.69
N VAL A 28 -3.87 -7.48 40.38
CA VAL A 28 -3.00 -8.52 40.97
C VAL A 28 -2.79 -8.28 42.47
N ALA A 29 -2.55 -7.03 42.89
CA ALA A 29 -2.37 -6.69 44.30
C ALA A 29 -3.64 -6.98 45.11
N VAL A 30 -4.80 -6.60 44.59
CA VAL A 30 -6.09 -6.90 45.22
C VAL A 30 -6.33 -8.41 45.30
N PHE A 31 -6.13 -9.15 44.21
CA PHE A 31 -6.31 -10.61 44.23
C PHE A 31 -5.33 -11.30 45.18
N GLY A 32 -4.04 -10.96 45.13
CA GLY A 32 -3.01 -11.58 45.96
C GLY A 32 -3.18 -11.29 47.45
N TRP A 33 -3.72 -10.11 47.80
CA TRP A 33 -3.75 -9.63 49.18
C TRP A 33 -5.10 -9.78 49.87
N LEU A 34 -6.23 -9.70 49.14
CA LEU A 34 -7.57 -9.82 49.72
C LEU A 34 -8.08 -11.27 49.77
N ILE A 35 -7.63 -12.16 48.88
CA ILE A 35 -8.07 -13.57 48.89
C ILE A 35 -7.77 -14.30 50.21
N PRO A 36 -6.61 -14.12 50.87
CA PRO A 36 -6.32 -14.82 52.12
C PRO A 36 -7.13 -14.35 53.33
N TRP A 37 -7.69 -13.13 53.31
CA TRP A 37 -8.41 -12.53 54.45
C TRP A 37 -9.90 -12.89 54.50
N HIS A 38 -10.42 -13.60 53.49
CA HIS A 38 -11.84 -13.89 53.36
C HIS A 38 -12.21 -15.28 53.90
N THR A 39 -12.26 -15.40 55.22
CA THR A 39 -13.03 -16.47 55.87
C THR A 39 -14.23 -15.86 56.63
N LYS A 40 -15.40 -15.98 55.98
CA LYS A 40 -16.75 -16.19 56.55
C LYS A 40 -17.84 -15.10 56.53
N GLU A 41 -17.63 -13.79 56.38
CA GLU A 41 -18.79 -12.85 56.49
C GLU A 41 -18.95 -11.77 55.38
N GLY A 42 -18.14 -11.80 54.31
CA GLY A 42 -18.07 -10.69 53.33
C GLY A 42 -18.62 -10.94 51.91
N ALA A 43 -19.49 -11.92 51.68
CA ALA A 43 -19.83 -12.39 50.32
C ALA A 43 -20.47 -11.32 49.41
N ALA A 44 -21.25 -10.38 49.95
CA ALA A 44 -21.95 -9.36 49.15
C ALA A 44 -20.98 -8.33 48.52
N TRP A 45 -19.91 -7.97 49.23
CA TRP A 45 -18.91 -7.01 48.74
C TRP A 45 -18.11 -7.56 47.56
N TYR A 46 -17.89 -8.88 47.53
CA TYR A 46 -17.22 -9.56 46.43
C TYR A 46 -18.01 -9.40 45.13
N TYR A 47 -19.30 -9.73 45.10
CA TYR A 47 -20.11 -9.58 43.88
C TYR A 47 -20.14 -8.13 43.36
N GLY A 48 -20.25 -7.14 44.26
CA GLY A 48 -20.17 -5.73 43.88
C GLY A 48 -18.82 -5.34 43.26
N PHE A 49 -17.72 -5.86 43.82
CA PHE A 49 -16.37 -5.59 43.33
C PHE A 49 -16.07 -6.28 41.99
N TYR A 50 -16.49 -7.53 41.80
CA TYR A 50 -16.36 -8.22 40.52
C TYR A 50 -17.19 -7.55 39.44
N ALA A 51 -18.41 -7.11 39.76
CA ALA A 51 -19.22 -6.32 38.84
C ALA A 51 -18.50 -5.02 38.45
N PHE A 52 -17.86 -4.33 39.40
CA PHE A 52 -17.08 -3.11 39.12
C PHE A 52 -15.89 -3.37 38.18
N ILE A 53 -15.11 -4.44 38.40
CA ILE A 53 -14.01 -4.85 37.52
C ILE A 53 -14.51 -5.18 36.12
N LEU A 54 -15.61 -5.92 36.03
CA LEU A 54 -16.17 -6.35 34.74
C LEU A 54 -16.70 -5.12 33.96
N VAL A 55 -17.39 -4.20 34.64
CA VAL A 55 -17.86 -2.93 34.06
C VAL A 55 -16.69 -2.06 33.61
N THR A 56 -15.67 -1.86 34.44
CA THR A 56 -14.50 -1.04 34.07
C THR A 56 -13.68 -1.67 32.93
N GLY A 57 -13.55 -3.00 32.91
CA GLY A 57 -12.95 -3.75 31.80
C GLY A 57 -13.73 -3.61 30.50
N LEU A 58 -15.07 -3.71 30.54
CA LEU A 58 -15.93 -3.50 29.37
C LEU A 58 -15.86 -2.06 28.85
N ILE A 59 -15.81 -1.07 29.75
CA ILE A 59 -15.60 0.34 29.39
C ILE A 59 -14.24 0.53 28.71
N ALA A 60 -13.16 -0.01 29.28
CA ALA A 60 -11.83 0.06 28.69
C ALA A 60 -11.78 -0.60 27.30
N LEU A 61 -12.41 -1.77 27.13
CA LEU A 61 -12.49 -2.49 25.86
C LEU A 61 -13.34 -1.74 24.82
N TYR A 62 -14.43 -1.10 25.26
CA TYR A 62 -15.23 -0.21 24.42
C TYR A 62 -14.41 0.99 23.95
N PHE A 63 -13.66 1.65 24.84
CA PHE A 63 -12.77 2.76 24.48
C PHE A 63 -11.60 2.32 23.60
N LEU A 64 -11.04 1.12 23.78
CA LEU A 64 -10.02 0.56 22.89
C LEU A 64 -10.58 0.29 21.48
N ARG A 65 -11.76 -0.32 21.38
CA ARG A 65 -12.44 -0.53 20.08
C ARG A 65 -12.82 0.79 19.42
N ARG A 66 -13.33 1.75 20.20
CA ARG A 66 -13.70 3.07 19.70
C ARG A 66 -12.47 3.91 19.34
N SER A 67 -11.36 3.78 20.07
CA SER A 67 -10.09 4.43 19.73
C SER A 67 -9.50 3.83 18.47
N HIS A 68 -9.47 2.51 18.31
CA HIS A 68 -9.02 1.90 17.05
C HIS A 68 -9.84 2.38 15.86
N LYS A 69 -11.16 2.53 16.05
CA LYS A 69 -12.05 3.09 15.02
C LYS A 69 -11.83 4.58 14.80
N SER A 70 -11.52 5.34 15.85
CA SER A 70 -11.28 6.78 15.78
C SER A 70 -9.88 7.13 15.27
N ASP A 71 -8.87 6.30 15.53
CA ASP A 71 -7.49 6.49 15.07
C ASP A 71 -7.40 6.08 13.59
N SER A 72 -8.13 5.04 13.16
CA SER A 72 -8.33 4.78 11.73
C SER A 72 -9.15 5.89 11.07
N GLU A 73 -10.25 6.34 11.68
CA GLU A 73 -11.05 7.45 11.15
C GLU A 73 -10.28 8.79 11.16
N LEU A 74 -9.41 9.08 12.14
CA LEU A 74 -8.60 10.32 12.21
C LEU A 74 -7.40 10.32 11.27
N LEU A 75 -6.75 9.17 11.06
CA LEU A 75 -5.76 9.01 9.99
C LEU A 75 -6.42 9.15 8.62
N THR A 76 -7.67 8.72 8.47
CA THR A 76 -8.46 8.95 7.25
C THR A 76 -8.93 10.42 7.15
N PHE A 77 -9.34 11.04 8.27
CA PHE A 77 -9.89 12.41 8.32
C PHE A 77 -8.82 13.50 8.17
N SER A 78 -7.57 13.28 8.60
CA SER A 78 -6.53 14.31 8.46
C SER A 78 -5.95 14.41 7.06
N LEU A 79 -6.23 13.45 6.18
CA LEU A 79 -5.82 13.48 4.76
C LEU A 79 -7.02 13.72 3.81
N THR A 80 -8.27 13.68 4.28
CA THR A 80 -9.45 13.80 3.41
C THR A 80 -10.56 14.63 4.06
N THR A 81 -10.39 15.95 4.11
CA THR A 81 -11.54 16.87 4.25
C THR A 81 -12.13 17.19 2.88
N THR A 82 -12.54 16.14 2.16
CA THR A 82 -13.32 16.30 0.92
C THR A 82 -14.64 15.60 1.11
N ASP A 83 -15.70 16.38 0.93
CA ASP A 83 -17.07 16.12 1.32
C ASP A 83 -17.58 14.70 0.99
N ARG A 84 -17.96 13.95 2.02
CA ARG A 84 -18.61 12.63 1.93
C ARG A 84 -19.97 12.70 1.20
N GLN A 85 -20.45 13.91 0.89
CA GLN A 85 -21.69 14.21 0.20
C GLN A 85 -21.59 14.14 -1.33
N ALA A 86 -20.39 14.08 -1.93
CA ALA A 86 -20.22 13.73 -3.35
C ALA A 86 -20.30 12.21 -3.61
N ARG A 87 -21.04 11.47 -2.77
CA ARG A 87 -21.52 10.10 -3.03
C ARG A 87 -22.60 10.12 -4.11
N THR A 88 -22.30 10.72 -5.26
CA THR A 88 -23.07 10.49 -6.49
C THR A 88 -22.73 9.09 -6.95
N GLU A 89 -23.65 8.16 -6.72
CA GLU A 89 -23.97 7.03 -7.60
C GLU A 89 -22.84 6.62 -8.56
N GLY A 90 -21.77 6.05 -8.02
CA GLY A 90 -20.76 5.42 -8.84
C GLY A 90 -21.42 4.23 -9.54
N PHE A 91 -21.75 4.37 -10.82
CA PHE A 91 -22.07 3.23 -11.67
C PHE A 91 -20.88 2.27 -11.52
N GLY A 92 -21.10 1.14 -10.84
CA GLY A 92 -20.04 0.15 -10.63
C GLY A 92 -19.37 -0.18 -11.97
N SER A 93 -18.05 -0.38 -11.93
CA SER A 93 -17.24 -0.63 -13.13
C SER A 93 -17.89 -1.65 -14.06
N SER A 94 -17.84 -1.42 -15.37
CA SER A 94 -18.52 -2.30 -16.34
C SER A 94 -18.00 -3.74 -16.20
N PRO A 95 -18.84 -4.78 -16.40
CA PRO A 95 -18.38 -6.17 -16.32
C PRO A 95 -17.18 -6.47 -17.23
N ALA A 96 -17.10 -5.79 -18.39
CA ALA A 96 -15.98 -5.89 -19.32
C ALA A 96 -14.68 -5.34 -18.70
N VAL A 97 -14.74 -4.17 -18.06
CA VAL A 97 -13.60 -3.60 -17.32
C VAL A 97 -13.17 -4.51 -16.18
N ARG A 98 -14.11 -5.03 -15.37
CA ARG A 98 -13.80 -5.96 -14.29
C ARG A 98 -13.10 -7.21 -14.80
N HIS A 99 -13.61 -7.78 -15.89
CA HIS A 99 -13.00 -8.94 -16.53
C HIS A 99 -11.59 -8.61 -17.02
N TYR A 100 -11.40 -7.49 -17.70
CA TYR A 100 -10.10 -7.02 -18.16
C TYR A 100 -9.09 -6.85 -17.00
N LEU A 101 -9.47 -6.18 -15.91
CA LEU A 101 -8.59 -5.97 -14.75
C LEU A 101 -8.14 -7.29 -14.11
N ARG A 102 -9.03 -8.29 -14.05
CA ARG A 102 -8.68 -9.65 -13.58
C ARG A 102 -7.67 -10.33 -14.50
N GLN A 103 -7.88 -10.26 -15.81
CA GLN A 103 -6.91 -10.78 -16.78
C GLN A 103 -5.55 -10.10 -16.62
N ARG A 104 -5.57 -8.78 -16.42
CA ARG A 104 -4.37 -7.96 -16.28
C ARG A 104 -3.59 -8.29 -15.01
N ALA A 105 -4.28 -8.56 -13.90
CA ALA A 105 -3.68 -9.05 -12.65
C ALA A 105 -3.02 -10.42 -12.84
N THR A 106 -3.66 -11.34 -13.56
CA THR A 106 -3.08 -12.66 -13.87
C THR A 106 -1.79 -12.53 -14.69
N ILE A 107 -1.79 -11.69 -15.73
CA ILE A 107 -0.60 -11.49 -16.56
C ILE A 107 0.53 -10.87 -15.73
N LEU A 108 0.25 -9.82 -14.94
CA LEU A 108 1.27 -9.19 -14.08
C LEU A 108 1.84 -10.19 -13.07
N GLY A 109 1.00 -11.06 -12.48
CA GLY A 109 1.51 -12.10 -11.60
C GLY A 109 2.41 -13.11 -12.30
N CYS A 110 2.11 -13.49 -13.55
CA CYS A 110 3.01 -14.32 -14.35
C CYS A 110 4.35 -13.60 -14.62
N LEU A 111 4.33 -12.30 -14.98
CA LEU A 111 5.53 -11.50 -15.21
C LEU A 111 6.39 -11.38 -13.94
N ILE A 112 5.79 -11.05 -12.79
CA ILE A 112 6.53 -10.96 -11.51
C ILE A 112 7.12 -12.32 -11.13
N SER A 113 6.37 -13.40 -11.33
CA SER A 113 6.86 -14.75 -11.05
C SER A 113 8.01 -15.13 -11.99
N ARG A 114 8.01 -14.64 -13.24
CA ARG A 114 9.10 -14.81 -14.20
C ARG A 114 10.32 -13.96 -13.83
N ALA A 115 10.11 -12.70 -13.46
CA ALA A 115 11.15 -11.78 -13.01
C ALA A 115 11.89 -12.32 -11.79
N GLY A 116 11.15 -12.83 -10.80
CA GLY A 116 11.74 -13.44 -9.61
C GLY A 116 12.57 -14.68 -9.90
N SER A 117 12.29 -15.38 -11.00
CA SER A 117 13.13 -16.48 -11.47
C SER A 117 14.41 -15.99 -12.15
N GLU A 118 14.32 -14.97 -13.00
CA GLU A 118 15.49 -14.37 -13.69
C GLU A 118 16.50 -13.81 -12.68
N ILE A 119 16.03 -13.02 -11.71
CA ILE A 119 16.86 -12.47 -10.64
C ILE A 119 17.59 -13.58 -9.87
N ARG A 120 16.91 -14.70 -9.56
CA ARG A 120 17.53 -15.83 -8.86
C ARG A 120 18.53 -16.60 -9.73
N ILE A 121 18.31 -16.69 -11.04
CA ILE A 121 19.26 -17.28 -11.99
C ILE A 121 20.53 -16.44 -12.01
N HIS A 122 20.43 -15.12 -12.16
CA HIS A 122 21.58 -14.22 -12.15
C HIS A 122 22.33 -14.22 -10.82
N GLN A 123 21.61 -14.37 -9.71
CA GLN A 123 22.21 -14.55 -8.38
C GLN A 123 22.79 -15.95 -8.13
N GLY A 124 22.69 -16.88 -9.09
CA GLY A 124 23.20 -18.25 -8.99
C GLY A 124 22.47 -19.11 -7.94
N GLN A 125 21.25 -18.73 -7.54
CA GLN A 125 20.48 -19.42 -6.50
C GLN A 125 19.73 -20.65 -7.03
N ILE A 126 19.43 -20.70 -8.33
CA ILE A 126 18.65 -21.77 -8.96
C ILE A 126 19.33 -22.20 -10.27
N SER A 127 19.24 -23.49 -10.61
CA SER A 127 19.68 -24.01 -11.91
C SER A 127 18.64 -23.76 -13.01
N SER A 128 19.09 -23.46 -14.22
CA SER A 128 18.22 -23.24 -15.39
C SER A 128 17.24 -24.39 -15.65
N SER A 129 17.65 -25.64 -15.39
CA SER A 129 16.79 -26.82 -15.58
C SER A 129 15.46 -26.78 -14.81
N THR A 130 15.45 -26.19 -13.60
CA THR A 130 14.25 -26.13 -12.75
C THR A 130 13.29 -25.04 -13.22
N GLU A 131 13.86 -23.93 -13.71
CA GLU A 131 13.10 -22.77 -14.19
C GLU A 131 12.39 -23.03 -15.52
N GLY A 132 12.95 -23.89 -16.37
CA GLY A 132 12.28 -24.35 -17.58
C GLY A 132 10.90 -24.94 -17.31
N ILE A 133 10.73 -25.67 -16.20
CA ILE A 133 9.43 -26.23 -15.81
C ILE A 133 8.48 -25.13 -15.37
N GLN A 134 8.92 -24.20 -14.53
CA GLN A 134 8.08 -23.09 -14.03
C GLN A 134 7.59 -22.21 -15.18
N ARG A 135 8.47 -21.87 -16.14
CA ARG A 135 8.12 -21.12 -17.35
C ARG A 135 7.11 -21.87 -18.22
N GLN A 136 7.28 -23.19 -18.40
CA GLN A 136 6.30 -23.99 -19.13
C GLN A 136 4.92 -23.96 -18.47
N ILE A 137 4.86 -24.04 -17.14
CA ILE A 137 3.61 -23.94 -16.37
C ILE A 137 2.96 -22.57 -16.55
N GLN A 138 3.72 -21.48 -16.42
CA GLN A 138 3.23 -20.11 -16.63
C GLN A 138 2.71 -19.91 -18.06
N ASN A 139 3.46 -20.35 -19.06
CA ASN A 139 3.06 -20.24 -20.47
C ASN A 139 1.83 -21.08 -20.79
N ALA A 140 1.73 -22.29 -20.21
CA ALA A 140 0.54 -23.13 -20.31
C ALA A 140 -0.68 -22.44 -19.68
N LEU A 141 -0.53 -21.83 -18.51
CA LEU A 141 -1.59 -21.08 -17.83
C LEU A 141 -2.10 -19.92 -18.70
N LEU A 142 -1.20 -19.08 -19.21
CA LEU A 142 -1.54 -17.94 -20.07
C LEU A 142 -2.25 -18.40 -21.35
N ARG A 143 -1.81 -19.50 -21.97
CA ARG A 143 -2.45 -20.06 -23.18
C ARG A 143 -3.82 -20.66 -22.88
N GLN A 144 -3.95 -21.43 -21.80
CA GLN A 144 -5.21 -22.04 -21.38
C GLN A 144 -6.30 -20.98 -21.15
N GLN A 145 -5.92 -19.81 -20.62
CA GLN A 145 -6.84 -18.70 -20.36
C GLN A 145 -6.98 -17.73 -21.53
N ARG A 146 -6.37 -18.00 -22.69
CA ARG A 146 -6.31 -17.09 -23.85
C ARG A 146 -5.74 -15.70 -23.50
N LEU A 147 -4.89 -15.62 -22.49
CA LEU A 147 -4.18 -14.41 -22.08
C LEU A 147 -2.90 -14.19 -22.86
N TRP A 148 -2.31 -15.25 -23.43
CA TRP A 148 -1.09 -15.15 -24.24
C TRP A 148 -1.22 -14.16 -25.40
N ILE A 149 -2.38 -14.15 -26.08
CA ILE A 149 -2.68 -13.22 -27.18
C ILE A 149 -3.02 -11.80 -26.71
N ARG A 150 -3.16 -11.59 -25.40
CA ARG A 150 -3.46 -10.30 -24.77
C ARG A 150 -2.23 -9.69 -24.08
N LEU A 151 -1.08 -10.36 -24.14
CA LEU A 151 0.18 -9.79 -23.70
C LEU A 151 0.49 -8.56 -24.57
N GLU A 152 0.92 -7.49 -23.92
CA GLU A 152 1.43 -6.32 -24.62
C GLU A 152 2.80 -6.66 -25.25
N GLY A 153 3.27 -5.86 -26.22
CA GLY A 153 4.47 -6.18 -27.00
C GLY A 153 5.69 -6.52 -26.12
N ALA A 154 6.04 -5.62 -25.21
CA ALA A 154 7.14 -5.80 -24.27
C ALA A 154 6.94 -7.02 -23.35
N GLU A 155 5.71 -7.25 -22.90
CA GLU A 155 5.39 -8.39 -22.01
C GLU A 155 5.53 -9.73 -22.73
N SER A 156 5.08 -9.79 -23.98
CA SER A 156 5.22 -10.97 -24.83
C SER A 156 6.69 -11.29 -25.08
N GLU A 157 7.52 -10.28 -25.32
CA GLU A 157 8.97 -10.44 -25.50
C GLU A 157 9.61 -11.00 -24.22
N LEU A 158 9.30 -10.42 -23.06
CA LEU A 158 9.82 -10.87 -21.76
C LEU A 158 9.39 -12.30 -21.40
N MET A 159 8.14 -12.66 -21.67
CA MET A 159 7.63 -14.02 -21.43
C MET A 159 8.18 -15.05 -22.43
N ALA A 160 8.55 -14.64 -23.63
CA ALA A 160 9.16 -15.49 -24.66
C ALA A 160 10.69 -15.62 -24.51
N ALA A 161 11.33 -14.66 -23.84
CA ALA A 161 12.77 -14.64 -23.65
C ALA A 161 13.31 -15.93 -23.00
N ALA A 162 14.54 -16.28 -23.37
CA ALA A 162 15.24 -17.41 -22.78
C ALA A 162 15.61 -17.14 -21.30
N GLU A 163 15.94 -18.19 -20.57
CA GLU A 163 16.29 -18.08 -19.15
C GLU A 163 17.64 -17.38 -18.95
N GLY A 164 17.70 -16.46 -18.00
CA GLY A 164 18.89 -15.66 -17.68
C GLY A 164 19.23 -14.61 -18.73
N THR A 165 18.29 -14.27 -19.63
CA THR A 165 18.54 -13.30 -20.72
C THR A 165 17.94 -11.92 -20.47
N TRP A 166 17.22 -11.74 -19.36
CA TRP A 166 16.73 -10.42 -19.01
C TRP A 166 17.90 -9.47 -18.73
N THR A 167 17.77 -8.22 -19.12
CA THR A 167 18.73 -7.16 -18.78
C THR A 167 18.41 -6.61 -17.39
N GLU A 168 19.37 -5.97 -16.73
CA GLU A 168 19.17 -5.31 -15.43
C GLU A 168 18.00 -4.31 -15.48
N ASP A 169 17.86 -3.53 -16.56
CA ASP A 169 16.72 -2.60 -16.73
C ASP A 169 15.36 -3.32 -16.75
N GLN A 170 15.29 -4.50 -17.38
CA GLN A 170 14.08 -5.32 -17.41
C GLN A 170 13.78 -5.95 -16.05
N GLU A 171 14.82 -6.30 -15.29
CA GLU A 171 14.65 -6.75 -13.91
C GLU A 171 14.18 -5.61 -13.01
N ASN A 172 14.69 -4.39 -13.19
CA ASN A 172 14.32 -3.22 -12.40
C ASN A 172 12.83 -2.83 -12.57
N GLU A 173 12.22 -3.13 -13.72
CA GLU A 173 10.77 -2.96 -13.95
C GLU A 173 9.89 -3.80 -13.01
N VAL A 174 10.45 -4.83 -12.37
CA VAL A 174 9.71 -5.69 -11.44
C VAL A 174 9.11 -4.91 -10.27
N ILE A 175 9.75 -3.82 -9.86
CA ILE A 175 9.26 -2.94 -8.79
C ILE A 175 7.90 -2.35 -9.18
N ASN A 176 7.81 -1.84 -10.41
CA ASN A 176 6.60 -1.27 -10.99
C ASN A 176 5.51 -2.33 -11.05
N TRP A 177 5.81 -3.51 -11.60
CA TRP A 177 4.82 -4.59 -11.73
C TRP A 177 4.30 -5.07 -10.38
N CYS A 178 5.17 -5.18 -9.37
CA CYS A 178 4.75 -5.56 -8.02
C CYS A 178 3.74 -4.56 -7.46
N GLU A 179 4.00 -3.26 -7.63
CA GLU A 179 3.07 -2.23 -7.15
C GLU A 179 1.76 -2.21 -7.95
N TYR A 180 1.82 -2.36 -9.27
CA TYR A 180 0.64 -2.50 -10.12
C TYR A 180 -0.22 -3.69 -9.68
N LEU A 181 0.40 -4.83 -9.36
CA LEU A 181 -0.31 -6.01 -8.88
C LEU A 181 -0.91 -5.80 -7.48
N ARG A 182 -0.20 -5.14 -6.55
CA ARG A 182 -0.76 -4.80 -5.22
C ARG A 182 -2.03 -3.94 -5.36
N LEU A 183 -1.96 -2.89 -6.17
CA LEU A 183 -3.11 -2.03 -6.47
C LEU A 183 -4.26 -2.81 -7.09
N LEU A 184 -4.00 -3.64 -8.12
CA LEU A 184 -5.05 -4.46 -8.74
C LEU A 184 -5.70 -5.41 -7.76
N ARG A 185 -4.91 -6.11 -6.94
CA ARG A 185 -5.43 -7.05 -5.94
C ARG A 185 -6.33 -6.33 -4.94
N TRP A 186 -5.91 -5.16 -4.46
CA TRP A 186 -6.71 -4.34 -3.56
C TRP A 186 -8.00 -3.81 -4.22
N VAL A 187 -7.93 -3.32 -5.47
CA VAL A 187 -9.10 -2.83 -6.23
C VAL A 187 -10.08 -3.96 -6.55
N LEU A 188 -9.58 -5.14 -6.87
CA LEU A 188 -10.37 -6.35 -7.08
C LEU A 188 -10.83 -7.02 -5.77
N ARG A 189 -10.58 -6.39 -4.61
CA ARG A 189 -10.91 -6.89 -3.27
C ARG A 189 -10.31 -8.27 -2.92
N VAL A 190 -9.25 -8.67 -3.62
CA VAL A 190 -8.45 -9.85 -3.30
C VAL A 190 -7.75 -9.64 -1.96
N ASP A 191 -7.23 -8.42 -1.76
CA ASP A 191 -6.61 -8.00 -0.51
C ASP A 191 -7.51 -6.97 0.18
N ALA A 192 -7.72 -7.13 1.48
CA ALA A 192 -8.59 -6.26 2.27
C ALA A 192 -8.02 -4.84 2.40
N GLU A 193 -6.70 -4.70 2.42
CA GLU A 193 -5.99 -3.46 2.67
C GLU A 193 -4.81 -3.32 1.69
N LEU A 194 -4.55 -2.08 1.26
CA LEU A 194 -3.35 -1.74 0.51
C LEU A 194 -2.25 -1.39 1.52
N ILE A 195 -1.03 -1.90 1.32
CA ILE A 195 0.09 -1.57 2.21
C ILE A 195 0.38 -0.05 2.07
N PRO A 196 0.30 0.74 3.16
CA PRO A 196 0.58 2.16 3.10
C PRO A 196 2.03 2.43 2.66
N LEU A 197 2.27 3.49 1.90
CA LEU A 197 3.62 3.94 1.54
C LEU A 197 4.47 4.23 2.78
N ALA A 198 3.82 4.68 3.86
CA ALA A 198 4.43 4.88 5.16
C ALA A 198 5.10 3.63 5.74
N HIS A 199 4.72 2.44 5.30
CA HIS A 199 5.32 1.17 5.73
C HIS A 199 6.45 0.69 4.81
N SER A 200 6.85 1.49 3.80
CA SER A 200 7.90 1.16 2.83
C SER A 200 7.70 -0.22 2.18
N PRO A 201 6.75 -0.36 1.24
CA PRO A 201 6.41 -1.66 0.66
C PRO A 201 7.61 -2.34 -0.04
N ASP A 202 8.05 -3.49 0.48
CA ASP A 202 9.18 -4.24 -0.06
C ASP A 202 8.84 -4.99 -1.36
N LEU A 203 9.86 -5.34 -2.16
CA LEU A 203 9.70 -6.22 -3.32
C LEU A 203 9.21 -7.62 -2.87
N ASP A 204 7.97 -7.96 -3.22
CA ASP A 204 7.32 -9.18 -2.72
C ASP A 204 6.85 -10.10 -3.86
N PHE A 205 7.67 -11.09 -4.19
CA PHE A 205 7.29 -12.14 -5.14
C PHE A 205 6.17 -13.05 -4.63
N SER A 206 5.87 -13.04 -3.33
CA SER A 206 4.81 -13.85 -2.74
C SER A 206 3.40 -13.41 -3.16
N LEU A 207 3.26 -12.18 -3.69
CA LEU A 207 2.05 -11.67 -4.34
C LEU A 207 1.51 -12.61 -5.43
N THR A 208 2.39 -13.42 -6.02
CA THR A 208 2.08 -14.38 -7.10
C THR A 208 1.59 -15.74 -6.60
N ARG A 209 1.77 -16.10 -5.32
CA ARG A 209 1.43 -17.44 -4.80
C ARG A 209 -0.06 -17.78 -4.92
N ASN A 210 -0.90 -16.76 -4.95
CA ASN A 210 -2.35 -16.88 -5.05
C ASN A 210 -2.89 -16.59 -6.46
N LEU A 211 -2.05 -16.64 -7.51
CA LEU A 211 -2.50 -16.54 -8.90
C LEU A 211 -3.64 -17.51 -9.26
N PRO A 212 -3.66 -18.77 -8.78
CA PRO A 212 -4.80 -19.66 -9.00
C PRO A 212 -6.09 -19.18 -8.31
N ILE A 213 -6.00 -18.40 -7.22
CA ILE A 213 -7.17 -17.85 -6.52
C ILE A 213 -7.80 -16.72 -7.35
N LEU A 214 -7.04 -15.98 -8.16
CA LEU A 214 -7.59 -15.02 -9.11
C LEU A 214 -8.52 -15.68 -10.15
N ARG A 215 -8.30 -16.98 -10.44
CA ARG A 215 -9.20 -17.80 -11.28
C ARG A 215 -10.56 -18.03 -10.61
N VAL A 216 -10.58 -18.20 -9.29
CA VAL A 216 -11.79 -18.44 -8.47
C VAL A 216 -12.54 -17.14 -8.19
N LEU A 217 -11.82 -16.03 -8.01
CA LEU A 217 -12.43 -14.68 -7.91
C LEU A 217 -13.06 -14.20 -9.22
N GLY A 218 -12.81 -14.89 -10.34
CA GLY A 218 -13.56 -14.74 -11.58
C GLY A 218 -15.05 -15.06 -11.45
N GLU A 219 -15.44 -15.83 -10.44
CA GLU A 219 -16.83 -16.24 -10.15
C GLU A 219 -17.50 -15.37 -9.08
N CYS A 220 -16.74 -14.59 -8.32
CA CYS A 220 -17.31 -13.61 -7.40
C CYS A 220 -17.77 -12.38 -8.18
N ASP A 221 -19.07 -12.12 -8.14
CA ASP A 221 -19.70 -10.89 -8.65
C ASP A 221 -19.45 -9.69 -7.72
N GLU A 222 -18.42 -9.79 -6.86
CA GLU A 222 -18.04 -8.70 -5.96
C GLU A 222 -17.67 -7.46 -6.77
N SER A 223 -18.27 -6.34 -6.36
CA SER A 223 -17.97 -5.02 -6.88
C SER A 223 -16.49 -4.71 -6.64
N THR A 224 -15.81 -4.19 -7.67
CA THR A 224 -14.50 -3.55 -7.48
C THR A 224 -14.61 -2.42 -6.46
N ARG A 225 -13.47 -1.96 -5.93
CA ARG A 225 -13.45 -0.67 -5.23
C ARG A 225 -13.93 0.45 -6.14
N ASP A 226 -14.53 1.45 -5.51
CA ASP A 226 -14.99 2.65 -6.21
C ASP A 226 -13.78 3.48 -6.65
N SER A 227 -13.90 4.16 -7.79
CA SER A 227 -12.83 5.02 -8.31
C SER A 227 -12.45 6.14 -7.32
N TRP A 228 -13.38 6.55 -6.45
CA TRP A 228 -13.11 7.48 -5.35
C TRP A 228 -12.12 6.92 -4.32
N GLU A 229 -12.22 5.64 -3.94
CA GLU A 229 -11.27 5.03 -2.99
C GLU A 229 -9.87 4.98 -3.61
N VAL A 230 -9.77 4.65 -4.90
CA VAL A 230 -8.50 4.62 -5.63
C VAL A 230 -7.90 6.03 -5.75
N ARG A 231 -8.73 7.06 -5.87
CA ARG A 231 -8.32 8.46 -5.90
C ARG A 231 -7.56 8.87 -4.65
N VAL A 232 -8.03 8.46 -3.47
CA VAL A 232 -7.36 8.77 -2.20
C VAL A 232 -5.95 8.20 -2.18
N GLU A 233 -5.76 6.96 -2.63
CA GLU A 233 -4.43 6.34 -2.68
C GLU A 233 -3.51 6.99 -3.71
N ARG A 234 -4.05 7.42 -4.87
CA ARG A 234 -3.29 8.22 -5.84
C ARG A 234 -2.83 9.53 -5.21
N ASP A 235 -3.72 10.26 -4.53
CA ASP A 235 -3.40 11.57 -3.96
C ASP A 235 -2.31 11.45 -2.87
N ILE A 236 -2.39 10.40 -2.04
CA ILE A 236 -1.33 10.05 -1.07
C ILE A 236 -0.01 9.75 -1.81
N ALA A 237 -0.06 8.96 -2.89
CA ALA A 237 1.14 8.65 -3.66
C ALA A 237 1.74 9.90 -4.31
N LEU A 238 0.92 10.83 -4.80
CA LEU A 238 1.39 12.09 -5.37
C LEU A 238 2.10 12.96 -4.32
N GLU A 239 1.55 13.06 -3.11
CA GLU A 239 2.19 13.78 -2.01
C GLU A 239 3.56 13.19 -1.64
N TYR A 240 3.63 11.86 -1.52
CA TYR A 240 4.90 11.15 -1.31
C TYR A 240 5.88 11.40 -2.46
N ALA A 241 5.40 11.37 -3.72
CA ALA A 241 6.24 11.55 -4.90
C ALA A 241 6.87 12.95 -4.90
N VAL A 242 6.07 13.98 -4.63
CA VAL A 242 6.55 15.38 -4.50
C VAL A 242 7.67 15.48 -3.47
N ARG A 243 7.46 14.92 -2.27
CA ARG A 243 8.47 14.97 -1.21
C ARG A 243 9.75 14.18 -1.56
N LEU A 244 9.61 13.01 -2.20
CA LEU A 244 10.73 12.16 -2.62
C LEU A 244 11.55 12.82 -3.73
N VAL A 245 10.89 13.39 -4.74
CA VAL A 245 11.57 14.11 -5.83
C VAL A 245 12.34 15.32 -5.30
N ALA A 246 11.74 16.09 -4.38
CA ALA A 246 12.45 17.18 -3.70
C ALA A 246 13.69 16.66 -2.93
N GLU A 247 13.58 15.53 -2.22
CA GLU A 247 14.74 14.94 -1.52
C GLU A 247 15.83 14.49 -2.50
N LEU A 248 15.45 13.81 -3.59
CA LEU A 248 16.38 13.33 -4.61
C LEU A 248 17.11 14.50 -5.28
N ASN A 249 16.41 15.60 -5.60
CA ASN A 249 17.03 16.80 -6.16
C ASN A 249 17.92 17.52 -5.13
N ALA A 250 17.48 17.63 -3.87
CA ALA A 250 18.27 18.25 -2.80
C ALA A 250 19.62 17.52 -2.60
N ARG A 251 19.63 16.20 -2.79
CA ARG A 251 20.83 15.35 -2.75
C ARG A 251 21.60 15.27 -4.06
N LYS A 252 21.13 15.94 -5.12
CA LYS A 252 21.71 15.90 -6.47
C LYS A 252 21.81 14.48 -7.04
N LEU A 253 20.82 13.65 -6.73
CA LEU A 253 20.66 12.29 -7.28
C LEU A 253 19.89 12.30 -8.61
N ILE A 254 19.15 13.37 -8.87
CA ILE A 254 18.50 13.65 -10.16
C ILE A 254 19.00 14.99 -10.70
N ALA A 255 18.90 15.18 -12.01
CA ALA A 255 19.19 16.46 -12.63
C ALA A 255 18.13 17.49 -12.24
N GLY A 256 18.54 18.73 -12.02
CA GLY A 256 17.66 19.85 -11.72
C GLY A 256 18.22 21.13 -12.30
N ASP A 257 17.34 22.08 -12.59
CA ASP A 257 17.68 23.44 -12.98
C ASP A 257 17.42 24.41 -11.82
N ALA A 258 17.55 25.73 -12.09
CA ALA A 258 17.36 26.74 -11.07
C ALA A 258 15.92 26.80 -10.53
N GLU A 259 14.93 26.49 -11.36
CA GLU A 259 13.51 26.50 -10.98
C GLU A 259 13.21 25.29 -10.10
N THR A 260 13.66 24.11 -10.51
CA THR A 260 13.54 22.87 -9.72
C THR A 260 14.27 22.97 -8.38
N ASP A 261 15.43 23.65 -8.32
CA ASP A 261 16.14 23.91 -7.08
C ASP A 261 15.37 24.86 -6.14
N GLU A 262 14.74 25.92 -6.65
CA GLU A 262 13.89 26.82 -5.85
C GLU A 262 12.66 26.07 -5.30
N TRP A 263 11.98 25.32 -6.17
CA TRP A 263 10.84 24.47 -5.77
C TRP A 263 11.25 23.42 -4.73
N THR A 264 12.40 22.78 -4.90
CA THR A 264 12.92 21.78 -3.96
C THR A 264 13.17 22.40 -2.59
N ASN A 265 13.81 23.58 -2.54
CA ASN A 265 14.03 24.31 -1.30
C ASN A 265 12.71 24.65 -0.61
N TYR A 266 11.71 25.07 -1.38
CA TYR A 266 10.36 25.33 -0.86
C TYR A 266 9.73 24.06 -0.26
N VAL A 267 9.68 22.94 -0.99
CA VAL A 267 9.09 21.68 -0.49
C VAL A 267 9.83 21.18 0.75
N CYS A 268 11.16 21.16 0.73
CA CYS A 268 11.96 20.76 1.89
C CYS A 268 11.75 21.68 3.10
N SER A 269 11.51 22.99 2.88
CA SER A 269 11.21 23.94 3.96
C SER A 269 9.87 23.68 4.66
N LEU A 270 8.91 23.06 3.96
CA LEU A 270 7.62 22.66 4.55
C LEU A 270 7.74 21.40 5.42
N SER A 271 8.82 20.62 5.27
CA SER A 271 9.05 19.34 5.95
C SER A 271 10.22 19.38 6.95
N LEU A 272 10.59 20.56 7.45
CA LEU A 272 11.77 20.76 8.30
C LEU A 272 11.72 20.01 9.64
N ASP A 273 10.53 19.80 10.19
CA ASP A 273 10.37 19.09 11.45
C ASP A 273 10.03 17.61 11.22
N ALA A 274 10.59 16.73 12.05
CA ALA A 274 10.28 15.30 12.04
C ALA A 274 8.79 14.99 12.31
N SER A 275 8.03 15.96 12.83
CA SER A 275 6.58 15.85 13.01
C SER A 275 5.78 16.18 11.75
N THR A 276 6.41 16.80 10.76
CA THR A 276 5.80 17.25 9.49
C THR A 276 6.30 16.48 8.27
N ASP A 277 7.44 15.79 8.37
CA ASP A 277 7.95 14.97 7.28
C ASP A 277 7.19 13.64 7.16
N TYR A 278 7.14 13.11 5.95
CA TYR A 278 6.51 11.83 5.65
C TYR A 278 7.37 10.69 6.19
N LEU A 279 6.71 9.63 6.65
CA LEU A 279 7.37 8.44 7.19
C LEU A 279 7.59 7.39 6.10
N ALA A 280 8.68 6.63 6.24
CA ALA A 280 9.02 5.44 5.50
C ALA A 280 9.57 4.40 6.49
N GLY A 281 8.71 3.49 6.94
CA GLY A 281 8.99 2.57 8.03
C GLY A 281 9.19 3.32 9.34
N ALA A 282 10.42 3.27 9.88
CA ALA A 282 10.79 3.93 11.13
C ALA A 282 11.52 5.27 10.94
N GLN A 283 11.75 5.67 9.69
CA GLN A 283 12.53 6.85 9.32
C GLN A 283 11.63 7.89 8.64
N THR A 284 12.03 9.15 8.71
CA THR A 284 11.47 10.19 7.83
C THR A 284 12.12 10.12 6.45
N ILE A 285 11.48 10.67 5.41
CA ILE A 285 12.06 10.71 4.06
C ILE A 285 13.43 11.40 4.06
N GLY A 286 13.60 12.49 4.81
CA GLY A 286 14.90 13.17 4.95
C GLY A 286 15.99 12.34 5.63
N GLU A 287 15.63 11.29 6.39
CA GLU A 287 16.56 10.40 7.08
C GLU A 287 16.91 9.13 6.27
N LEU A 288 16.17 8.83 5.20
CA LEU A 288 16.43 7.66 4.35
C LEU A 288 17.80 7.74 3.70
N LYS A 289 18.44 6.59 3.46
CA LYS A 289 19.63 6.51 2.59
C LYS A 289 19.21 6.54 1.11
N ASP A 290 20.16 6.79 0.23
CA ASP A 290 19.90 7.01 -1.19
C ASP A 290 19.21 5.81 -1.86
N GLU A 291 19.65 4.57 -1.60
CA GLU A 291 19.04 3.38 -2.20
C GLU A 291 17.57 3.15 -1.76
N PRO A 292 17.22 3.11 -0.46
CA PRO A 292 15.82 3.09 -0.02
C PRO A 292 14.99 4.27 -0.51
N LEU A 293 15.60 5.46 -0.62
CA LEU A 293 14.95 6.67 -1.13
C LEU A 293 14.56 6.51 -2.60
N ILE A 294 15.49 6.05 -3.44
CA ILE A 294 15.26 5.76 -4.85
C ILE A 294 14.19 4.67 -5.01
N PHE A 295 14.31 3.58 -4.25
CA PHE A 295 13.34 2.49 -4.28
C PHE A 295 11.92 2.96 -3.93
N LEU A 296 11.77 3.73 -2.84
CA LEU A 296 10.48 4.28 -2.44
C LEU A 296 9.95 5.29 -3.48
N GLY A 297 10.85 6.04 -4.13
CA GLY A 297 10.55 6.88 -5.29
C GLY A 297 9.89 6.09 -6.41
N CYS A 298 10.50 4.98 -6.83
CA CYS A 298 9.95 4.09 -7.86
C CYS A 298 8.59 3.51 -7.47
N VAL A 299 8.45 2.98 -6.24
CA VAL A 299 7.17 2.42 -5.75
C VAL A 299 6.07 3.48 -5.74
N THR A 300 6.40 4.69 -5.29
CA THR A 300 5.43 5.79 -5.20
C THR A 300 4.99 6.27 -6.58
N ALA A 301 5.93 6.47 -7.50
CA ALA A 301 5.64 6.84 -8.88
C ALA A 301 4.79 5.78 -9.59
N ALA A 302 5.12 4.49 -9.39
CA ALA A 302 4.33 3.38 -9.90
C ALA A 302 2.90 3.39 -9.34
N ARG A 303 2.75 3.60 -8.02
CA ARG A 303 1.44 3.67 -7.37
C ARG A 303 0.60 4.82 -7.91
N GLU A 304 1.14 6.04 -7.96
CA GLU A 304 0.43 7.22 -8.47
C GLU A 304 -0.05 6.96 -9.90
N ARG A 305 0.88 6.60 -10.79
CA ARG A 305 0.60 6.44 -12.23
C ARG A 305 -0.45 5.37 -12.48
N TYR A 306 -0.33 4.23 -11.81
CA TYR A 306 -1.26 3.12 -12.00
C TYR A 306 -2.61 3.38 -11.34
N ALA A 307 -2.64 4.07 -10.19
CA ALA A 307 -3.89 4.49 -9.57
C ALA A 307 -4.64 5.51 -10.44
N SER A 308 -3.93 6.46 -11.07
CA SER A 308 -4.47 7.38 -12.07
C SER A 308 -5.14 6.64 -13.23
N TYR A 309 -4.44 5.66 -13.81
CA TYR A 309 -5.00 4.77 -14.83
C TYR A 309 -6.26 4.02 -14.34
N LEU A 310 -6.22 3.43 -13.14
CA LEU A 310 -7.34 2.67 -12.60
C LEU A 310 -8.56 3.55 -12.35
N ILE A 311 -8.40 4.80 -11.93
CA ILE A 311 -9.52 5.74 -11.75
C ILE A 311 -10.23 5.96 -13.08
N GLU A 312 -9.50 6.19 -14.17
CA GLU A 312 -10.09 6.38 -15.50
C GLU A 312 -10.74 5.08 -16.00
N GLN A 313 -10.03 3.96 -15.89
CA GLN A 313 -10.51 2.66 -16.31
C GLN A 313 -11.80 2.24 -15.59
N LEU A 314 -11.90 2.48 -14.27
CA LEU A 314 -13.08 2.16 -13.46
C LEU A 314 -14.30 3.02 -13.82
N ASN A 315 -14.08 4.25 -14.33
CA ASN A 315 -15.13 5.15 -14.78
C ASN A 315 -15.47 4.97 -16.28
N SER A 316 -14.68 4.18 -17.01
CA SER A 316 -14.87 3.93 -18.44
C SER A 316 -15.90 2.82 -18.70
N GLN A 317 -16.60 2.93 -19.83
CA GLN A 317 -17.45 1.84 -20.35
C GLN A 317 -16.64 0.78 -21.10
N ALA A 318 -15.52 1.20 -21.72
CA ALA A 318 -14.66 0.36 -22.54
C ALA A 318 -13.31 0.11 -21.85
N GLN A 319 -12.72 -1.05 -22.11
CA GLN A 319 -11.36 -1.32 -21.65
C GLN A 319 -10.35 -0.47 -22.45
N ILE A 320 -9.43 0.18 -21.73
CA ILE A 320 -8.25 0.86 -22.30
C ILE A 320 -7.03 0.10 -21.78
N SER A 321 -6.02 -0.18 -22.62
CA SER A 321 -4.79 -0.79 -22.13
C SER A 321 -3.88 0.23 -21.43
N PHE A 322 -3.02 -0.21 -20.53
CA PHE A 322 -2.14 0.70 -19.80
C PHE A 322 -1.15 1.45 -20.72
N PRO A 323 -0.50 0.82 -21.73
CA PRO A 323 0.35 1.55 -22.67
C PRO A 323 -0.41 2.54 -23.54
N GLU A 324 -1.62 2.19 -23.99
CA GLU A 324 -2.47 3.13 -24.75
C GLU A 324 -2.84 4.33 -23.89
N TRP A 325 -3.16 4.11 -22.61
CA TRP A 325 -3.46 5.17 -21.66
C TRP A 325 -2.25 6.08 -21.43
N VAL A 326 -1.06 5.50 -21.25
CA VAL A 326 0.20 6.24 -21.09
C VAL A 326 0.52 7.14 -22.29
N LEU A 327 0.22 6.67 -23.50
CA LEU A 327 0.48 7.41 -24.73
C LEU A 327 -0.64 8.40 -25.07
N ALA A 328 -1.79 8.29 -24.41
CA ALA A 328 -2.89 9.20 -24.61
C ALA A 328 -2.51 10.60 -24.09
N PRO A 329 -2.85 11.67 -24.81
CA PRO A 329 -2.68 13.01 -24.28
C PRO A 329 -3.49 13.14 -22.99
N PRO A 330 -2.96 13.80 -21.95
CA PRO A 330 -3.72 14.02 -20.72
C PRO A 330 -5.03 14.74 -21.08
N PRO A 331 -6.16 14.37 -20.45
CA PRO A 331 -7.42 15.05 -20.71
C PRO A 331 -7.24 16.56 -20.48
N GLU A 332 -7.90 17.41 -21.29
CA GLU A 332 -7.69 18.87 -21.26
C GLU A 332 -7.86 19.48 -19.86
N SER A 333 -8.65 18.85 -18.99
CA SER A 333 -8.84 19.22 -17.58
C SER A 333 -7.63 18.95 -16.67
N GLY A 334 -6.62 18.19 -17.12
CA GLY A 334 -5.44 17.76 -16.37
C GLY A 334 -4.10 18.25 -16.92
N ARG A 335 -4.09 19.05 -18.00
CA ARG A 335 -2.86 19.56 -18.64
C ARG A 335 -1.90 20.27 -17.67
N ILE A 336 -2.44 20.99 -16.68
CA ILE A 336 -1.65 21.80 -15.75
C ILE A 336 -0.82 20.93 -14.78
N ALA A 337 -1.31 19.75 -14.38
CA ALA A 337 -0.58 18.87 -13.46
C ALA A 337 0.48 18.03 -14.21
N HIS A 338 0.20 17.63 -15.44
CA HIS A 338 1.09 16.78 -16.23
C HIS A 338 2.33 17.53 -16.76
N GLU A 339 2.22 18.84 -17.03
CA GLU A 339 3.38 19.67 -17.40
C GLU A 339 4.39 19.81 -16.26
N ILE A 340 3.96 19.70 -15.00
CA ILE A 340 4.84 19.76 -13.82
C ILE A 340 5.54 18.42 -13.57
N CYS A 341 4.91 17.28 -13.92
CA CYS A 341 5.46 15.95 -13.62
C CYS A 341 6.30 15.32 -14.73
N VAL A 342 6.12 15.71 -16.00
CA VAL A 342 6.83 15.11 -17.15
C VAL A 342 7.95 16.03 -17.70
N GLY A 343 8.08 17.22 -17.15
CA GLY A 343 9.23 18.13 -17.39
C GLY A 343 10.47 17.84 -16.53
N CYS A 344 10.42 16.86 -15.63
CA CYS A 344 11.51 16.49 -14.70
C CYS A 344 12.22 15.20 -15.12
#